data_AF-A0A7J4QB63-F1
#
_entry.id   AF-A0A7J4QB63-F1
#
_cell.length_a   1.000
_cell.length_b   1.000
_cell.length_c   1.000
_cell.angle_alpha   90.00
_cell.angle_beta   90.00
_cell.angle_gamma   90.00
#
_symmetry.space_group_name_H-M   'P 1'
#
loop_
_entity.id
_entity.type
_entity.pdbx_description
1 polymer ?
#
loop_
_entity_poly.entity_id
_entity_poly.type
_entity_poly.pdbx_seq_one_letter_code
_entity_poly.pdbx_strand_id
1 'polypeptide(L)'
;MKLDEPFECRQCAACCSELSLDAVNNELFPAFFNSAFMLHCCKPGLTVFDWEAKEMFHEAEKRGIKLSIVPYKIVYDLNKNSTIIMQYSITDKKCQFLFNSRCMIYDKRPIICRLFPPNVRGLTGGTMTISCTACPNDMTEKDWAEATSLGLSSEELIKKVHRRYGEIFEAEVEYEIMSKQTNDWINLLVMKGMIKPAMNYEPKALLQKAASSPIYSLSMFLKAAFKDKAKDIDAVIENSAKLGHAKAFLRDLEKQ
;
A
#
# COMPACT_ATOMS: atom_id res chain seq x y z
N MET A 1 -8.40 12.01 26.88
CA MET A 1 -7.79 10.71 26.52
C MET A 1 -6.72 10.98 25.48
N LYS A 2 -5.66 10.16 25.37
CA LYS A 2 -4.61 10.36 24.35
C LYS A 2 -5.16 10.45 22.93
N LEU A 3 -6.29 9.79 22.66
CA LEU A 3 -7.03 9.87 21.40
C LEU A 3 -7.62 11.27 21.08
N ASP A 4 -7.77 12.14 22.08
CA ASP A 4 -8.27 13.51 21.89
C ASP A 4 -7.15 14.51 21.55
N GLU A 5 -5.89 14.11 21.71
CA GLU A 5 -4.70 14.92 21.42
C GLU A 5 -4.19 14.63 20.01
N PRO A 6 -3.92 15.67 19.19
CA PRO A 6 -3.30 15.50 17.89
C PRO A 6 -1.95 14.78 17.99
N PHE A 7 -1.69 13.88 17.05
CA PHE A 7 -0.41 13.22 16.89
C PHE A 7 0.59 14.19 16.22
N GLU A 8 1.79 14.26 16.77
CA GLU A 8 2.90 15.03 16.18
C GLU A 8 4.08 14.10 15.82
N CYS A 9 4.44 14.08 14.53
CA CYS A 9 5.61 13.33 14.09
C CYS A 9 6.90 14.03 14.53
N ARG A 10 7.68 13.39 15.41
CA ARG A 10 8.98 13.92 15.88
C ARG A 10 10.14 13.72 14.90
N GLN A 11 9.88 13.19 13.71
CA GLN A 11 10.90 12.87 12.70
C GLN A 11 12.10 12.07 13.28
N CYS A 12 11.81 11.13 14.17
CA CYS A 12 12.84 10.34 14.88
C CYS A 12 13.38 9.15 14.05
N ALA A 13 12.99 9.03 12.78
CA ALA A 13 13.33 7.93 11.88
C ALA A 13 12.85 6.53 12.29
N ALA A 14 12.05 6.37 13.36
CA ALA A 14 11.56 5.05 13.81
C ALA A 14 10.83 4.26 12.71
N CYS A 15 10.12 4.93 11.80
CA CYS A 15 9.46 4.29 10.66
C CYS A 15 10.39 3.96 9.48
N CYS A 16 11.60 4.51 9.46
CA CYS A 16 12.55 4.38 8.36
C CYS A 16 13.76 3.51 8.72
N SER A 17 13.98 3.23 10.01
CA SER A 17 15.16 2.54 10.52
C SER A 17 15.17 1.04 10.21
N GLU A 18 13.99 0.42 10.08
CA GLU A 18 13.81 -0.99 9.76
C GLU A 18 12.69 -1.15 8.73
N LEU A 19 13.05 -1.21 7.44
CA LEU A 19 12.09 -1.48 6.36
C LEU A 19 11.91 -2.98 6.10
N SER A 20 12.86 -3.80 6.54
CA SER A 20 12.76 -5.25 6.40
C SER A 20 11.85 -5.80 7.48
N LEU A 21 10.82 -6.52 7.05
CA LEU A 21 9.99 -7.34 7.94
C LEU A 21 10.81 -8.55 8.40
N ASP A 22 11.81 -8.37 9.25
CA ASP A 22 12.77 -9.41 9.64
C ASP A 22 12.09 -10.66 10.23
N ALA A 23 10.90 -10.49 10.81
CA ALA A 23 10.02 -11.57 11.27
C ALA A 23 9.44 -12.47 10.16
N VAL A 24 9.46 -12.03 8.90
CA VAL A 24 8.93 -12.80 7.76
C VAL A 24 10.02 -13.74 7.21
N ASN A 25 9.74 -15.05 7.24
CA ASN A 25 10.64 -16.08 6.71
C ASN A 25 10.79 -15.96 5.17
N ASN A 26 12.03 -15.84 4.70
CA ASN A 26 12.39 -15.77 3.28
C ASN A 26 11.99 -17.02 2.49
N GLU A 27 11.97 -18.19 3.13
CA GLU A 27 11.66 -19.47 2.49
C GLU A 27 10.21 -19.57 2.02
N LEU A 28 9.35 -18.66 2.51
CA LEU A 28 7.97 -18.54 2.06
C LEU A 28 7.84 -17.86 0.69
N PHE A 29 8.93 -17.42 0.07
CA PHE A 29 8.90 -16.72 -1.22
C PHE A 29 9.68 -17.46 -2.31
N PRO A 30 9.17 -17.50 -3.56
CA PRO A 30 7.89 -16.93 -3.98
C PRO A 30 6.67 -17.72 -3.45
N ALA A 31 5.56 -17.04 -3.19
CA ALA A 31 4.31 -17.63 -2.68
C ALA A 31 3.10 -17.26 -3.54
N PHE A 32 2.22 -18.24 -3.78
CA PHE A 32 1.00 -18.03 -4.55
C PHE A 32 -0.21 -17.84 -3.64
N PHE A 33 -1.01 -16.82 -3.92
CA PHE A 33 -2.22 -16.46 -3.17
C PHE A 33 -3.44 -16.65 -4.06
N ASN A 34 -4.04 -17.84 -3.97
CA ASN A 34 -5.16 -18.27 -4.83
C ASN A 34 -6.37 -17.33 -4.77
N SER A 35 -6.69 -16.79 -3.59
CA SER A 35 -7.85 -15.91 -3.41
C SER A 35 -7.76 -14.59 -4.18
N ALA A 36 -6.58 -14.23 -4.66
CA ALA A 36 -6.34 -12.96 -5.32
C ALA A 36 -5.65 -13.08 -6.69
N PHE A 37 -5.47 -14.31 -7.21
CA PHE A 37 -4.78 -14.56 -8.48
C PHE A 37 -3.33 -14.06 -8.54
N MET A 38 -2.67 -13.92 -7.37
CA MET A 38 -1.39 -13.23 -7.24
C MET A 38 -0.24 -14.15 -6.85
N LEU A 39 0.92 -13.92 -7.45
CA LEU A 39 2.21 -14.43 -7.00
C LEU A 39 2.96 -13.31 -6.26
N HIS A 40 3.41 -13.60 -5.04
CA HIS A 40 4.35 -12.77 -4.30
C HIS A 40 5.77 -13.22 -4.65
N CYS A 41 6.53 -12.38 -5.33
CA CYS A 41 7.82 -12.73 -5.93
C CYS A 41 8.98 -12.78 -4.92
N CYS A 42 8.94 -11.94 -3.89
CA CYS A 42 10.02 -11.76 -2.94
C CYS A 42 9.47 -11.42 -1.56
N LYS A 43 10.33 -11.52 -0.53
CA LYS A 43 10.02 -10.97 0.78
C LYS A 43 9.71 -9.47 0.64
N PRO A 44 8.56 -8.99 1.14
CA PRO A 44 8.24 -7.58 1.08
C PRO A 44 9.15 -6.77 2.00
N GLY A 45 9.68 -5.67 1.46
CA GLY A 45 10.10 -4.51 2.24
C GLY A 45 9.00 -3.45 2.18
N LEU A 46 9.32 -2.26 1.67
CA LEU A 46 8.33 -1.20 1.49
C LEU A 46 7.52 -1.44 0.20
N THR A 47 6.23 -1.76 0.31
CA THR A 47 5.38 -2.04 -0.85
C THR A 47 4.74 -0.78 -1.41
N VAL A 48 4.88 -0.54 -2.71
CA VAL A 48 4.40 0.68 -3.37
C VAL A 48 3.64 0.35 -4.66
N PHE A 49 2.67 1.18 -5.02
CA PHE A 49 1.99 1.11 -6.31
C PHE A 49 2.92 1.58 -7.44
N ASP A 50 2.57 1.28 -8.69
CA ASP A 50 3.46 1.57 -9.82
C ASP A 50 3.68 3.07 -10.07
N TRP A 51 2.67 3.90 -9.80
CA TRP A 51 2.80 5.36 -9.89
C TRP A 51 3.68 5.95 -8.78
N GLU A 52 3.63 5.36 -7.58
CA GLU A 52 4.49 5.76 -6.46
C GLU A 52 5.93 5.33 -6.71
N ALA A 53 6.15 4.11 -7.22
CA ALA A 53 7.47 3.62 -7.60
C ALA A 53 8.15 4.56 -8.62
N LYS A 54 7.40 5.03 -9.62
CA LYS A 54 7.89 6.00 -10.63
C LYS A 54 8.34 7.31 -9.99
N GLU A 55 7.52 7.89 -9.10
CA GLU A 55 7.89 9.14 -8.40
C GLU A 55 9.11 8.92 -7.49
N MET A 56 9.20 7.79 -6.78
CA MET A 56 10.36 7.48 -5.95
C MET A 56 11.63 7.31 -6.78
N PHE A 57 11.57 6.64 -7.93
CA PHE A 57 12.71 6.56 -8.84
C PHE A 57 13.16 7.95 -9.31
N HIS A 58 12.22 8.79 -9.73
CA HIS A 58 12.51 10.16 -10.15
C HIS A 58 13.20 10.98 -9.05
N GLU A 59 12.72 10.87 -7.81
CA GLU A 59 13.33 11.56 -6.68
C GLU A 59 14.70 11.00 -6.28
N ALA A 60 14.92 9.70 -6.48
CA ALA A 60 16.22 9.05 -6.26
C ALA A 60 17.25 9.52 -7.31
N GLU A 61 16.89 9.53 -8.59
CA GLU A 61 17.75 9.98 -9.69
C GLU A 61 18.20 11.43 -9.49
N LYS A 62 17.28 12.34 -9.16
CA LYS A 62 17.59 13.75 -8.86
C LYS A 62 18.63 13.94 -7.75
N ARG A 63 18.75 12.97 -6.84
CA ARG A 63 19.62 13.05 -5.66
C ARG A 63 20.83 12.13 -5.77
N GLY A 64 21.02 11.43 -6.88
CA GLY A 64 22.09 10.44 -7.03
C GLY A 64 21.96 9.27 -6.05
N ILE A 65 20.74 8.95 -5.61
CA ILE A 65 20.46 7.84 -4.69
C ILE A 65 20.26 6.57 -5.52
N LYS A 66 20.94 5.50 -5.15
CA LYS A 66 20.69 4.16 -5.72
C LYS A 66 19.54 3.50 -4.97
N LEU A 67 18.41 3.32 -5.64
CA LEU A 67 17.21 2.69 -5.07
C LEU A 67 16.96 1.32 -5.72
N SER A 68 16.69 0.28 -4.90
CA SER A 68 16.37 -1.06 -5.39
C SER A 68 14.86 -1.31 -5.29
N ILE A 69 14.16 -1.14 -6.43
CA ILE A 69 12.73 -1.46 -6.54
C ILE A 69 12.55 -2.67 -7.45
N VAL A 70 11.88 -3.70 -6.94
CA VAL A 70 11.60 -4.94 -7.68
C VAL A 70 10.11 -5.24 -7.73
N PRO A 71 9.61 -6.01 -8.72
CA PRO A 71 8.24 -6.51 -8.70
C PRO A 71 7.98 -7.33 -7.44
N TYR A 72 6.84 -7.10 -6.78
CA TYR A 72 6.46 -7.82 -5.56
C TYR A 72 5.21 -8.66 -5.76
N LYS A 73 4.07 -8.03 -6.03
CA LYS A 73 2.82 -8.73 -6.34
C LYS A 73 2.61 -8.72 -7.84
N ILE A 74 2.45 -9.90 -8.44
CA ILE A 74 2.22 -10.02 -9.87
C ILE A 74 1.03 -10.92 -10.18
N VAL A 75 0.42 -10.69 -11.34
CA VAL A 75 -0.53 -11.60 -11.98
C VAL A 75 0.09 -12.04 -13.30
N TYR A 76 0.15 -13.35 -13.55
CA TYR A 76 0.63 -13.88 -14.82
C TYR A 76 -0.56 -14.27 -15.70
N ASP A 77 -0.69 -13.61 -16.86
CA ASP A 77 -1.75 -13.84 -17.83
C ASP A 77 -1.35 -14.92 -18.85
N LEU A 78 -2.05 -16.05 -18.80
CA LEU A 78 -1.88 -17.19 -19.73
C LEU A 78 -2.37 -16.89 -21.15
N ASN A 79 -3.29 -15.94 -21.34
CA ASN A 79 -3.80 -15.64 -22.68
C ASN A 79 -2.72 -14.96 -23.53
N LYS A 80 -2.00 -14.01 -22.94
CA LYS A 80 -0.98 -13.21 -23.62
C LYS A 80 0.45 -13.62 -23.26
N ASN A 81 0.61 -14.61 -22.39
CA ASN A 81 1.89 -15.02 -21.84
C ASN A 81 2.67 -13.81 -21.30
N SER A 82 2.01 -13.00 -20.45
CA SER A 82 2.52 -11.70 -19.98
C SER A 82 2.35 -11.53 -18.47
N THR A 83 3.18 -10.68 -17.87
CA THR A 83 3.18 -10.39 -16.43
C THR A 83 2.62 -9.00 -16.17
N ILE A 84 1.66 -8.90 -15.26
CA ILE A 84 1.12 -7.63 -14.75
C ILE A 84 1.62 -7.44 -13.33
N ILE A 85 2.37 -6.36 -13.09
CA ILE A 85 2.87 -5.99 -11.76
C ILE A 85 1.81 -5.13 -11.06
N MET A 86 1.30 -5.67 -9.96
CA MET A 86 0.31 -5.02 -9.09
C MET A 86 0.97 -4.05 -8.12
N GLN A 87 2.05 -4.50 -7.48
CA GLN A 87 2.82 -3.71 -6.53
C GLN A 87 4.30 -4.04 -6.66
N TYR A 88 5.13 -3.06 -6.36
CA TYR A 88 6.57 -3.18 -6.26
C TYR A 88 6.98 -3.23 -4.79
N SER A 89 8.20 -3.69 -4.53
CA SER A 89 8.83 -3.63 -3.21
C SER A 89 10.17 -2.94 -3.30
N ILE A 90 10.43 -2.05 -2.35
CA ILE A 90 11.77 -1.53 -2.06
C ILE A 90 12.43 -2.51 -1.11
N THR A 91 13.50 -3.15 -1.54
CA THR A 91 14.13 -4.28 -0.82
C THR A 91 15.34 -3.86 0.03
N ASP A 92 15.69 -2.58 0.00
CA ASP A 92 16.70 -2.01 0.87
C ASP A 92 16.31 -2.18 2.35
N LYS A 93 17.24 -2.69 3.18
CA LYS A 93 17.02 -2.86 4.63
C LYS A 93 16.71 -1.54 5.35
N LYS A 94 17.34 -0.47 4.86
CA LYS A 94 17.19 0.91 5.36
C LYS A 94 16.66 1.79 4.24
N CYS A 95 15.83 2.76 4.59
CA CYS A 95 15.33 3.72 3.61
C CYS A 95 16.48 4.55 3.04
N GLN A 96 16.68 4.48 1.71
CA GLN A 96 17.73 5.24 1.03
C GLN A 96 17.47 6.75 1.01
N PHE A 97 16.25 7.19 1.34
CA PHE A 97 15.90 8.59 1.51
C PHE A 97 16.11 9.11 2.94
N LEU A 98 16.57 8.27 3.86
CA LEU A 98 16.86 8.67 5.24
C LEU A 98 18.26 9.30 5.33
N PHE A 99 18.32 10.59 5.67
CA PHE A 99 19.57 11.31 5.87
C PHE A 99 19.49 12.16 7.14
N ASN A 100 20.48 12.04 8.03
CA ASN A 100 20.50 12.72 9.34
C ASN A 100 19.17 12.57 10.11
N SER A 101 18.64 11.34 10.16
CA SER A 101 17.35 10.98 10.78
C SER A 101 16.11 11.63 10.16
N ARG A 102 16.23 12.28 9.00
CA ARG A 102 15.12 12.93 8.29
C ARG A 102 14.90 12.29 6.92
N CYS A 103 13.64 12.20 6.51
CA CYS A 103 13.28 11.74 5.17
C CYS A 103 13.46 12.90 4.18
N MET A 104 14.34 12.71 3.18
CA MET A 104 14.61 13.71 2.14
C MET A 104 13.47 13.91 1.14
N ILE A 105 12.47 13.04 1.16
CA ILE A 105 11.28 13.11 0.31
C ILE A 105 10.00 13.12 1.16
N TYR A 106 10.03 13.75 2.34
CA TYR A 106 8.94 13.66 3.31
C TYR A 106 7.57 13.96 2.68
N ASP A 107 7.41 15.04 1.92
CA ASP A 107 6.14 15.43 1.30
C ASP A 107 5.76 14.59 0.07
N LYS A 108 6.71 13.81 -0.44
CA LYS A 108 6.55 12.93 -1.61
C LYS A 108 6.62 11.44 -1.24
N ARG A 109 6.56 11.14 0.05
CA ARG A 109 6.65 9.76 0.55
C ARG A 109 5.44 8.96 0.06
N PRO A 110 5.63 7.68 -0.30
CA PRO A 110 4.52 6.83 -0.74
C PRO A 110 3.50 6.66 0.40
N ILE A 111 2.26 6.30 0.05
CA ILE A 111 1.12 6.11 0.95
C ILE A 111 1.47 5.18 2.11
N ILE A 112 2.18 4.07 1.83
CA ILE A 112 2.66 3.14 2.87
C ILE A 112 3.56 3.79 3.93
N CYS A 113 4.29 4.86 3.57
CA CYS A 113 5.06 5.67 4.53
C CYS A 113 4.20 6.74 5.22
N ARG A 114 3.09 7.17 4.59
CA ARG A 114 2.17 8.19 5.13
C ARG A 114 1.25 7.63 6.21
N LEU A 115 0.93 6.33 6.15
CA LEU A 115 0.03 5.68 7.10
C LEU A 115 0.67 5.35 8.47
N PHE A 116 1.98 5.53 8.64
CA PHE A 116 2.63 5.35 9.94
C PHE A 116 2.40 6.58 10.87
N PRO A 117 2.08 6.41 12.17
CA PRO A 117 2.21 5.17 12.93
C PRO A 117 1.00 4.23 13.04
N PRO A 118 -0.28 4.64 13.06
CA PRO A 118 -1.35 3.73 13.38
C PRO A 118 -1.58 2.74 12.23
N ASN A 119 -1.68 1.45 12.54
CA ASN A 119 -2.11 0.42 11.59
C ASN A 119 -3.54 0.03 11.99
N VAL A 120 -4.50 0.75 11.41
CA VAL A 120 -5.94 0.67 11.67
C VAL A 120 -6.61 0.10 10.43
N ARG A 121 -6.85 -1.21 10.45
CA ARG A 121 -7.38 -1.93 9.30
C ARG A 121 -8.85 -2.22 9.42
N GLY A 122 -9.50 -2.53 8.31
CA GLY A 122 -10.89 -2.95 8.24
C GLY A 122 -11.87 -1.79 8.30
N LEU A 123 -11.42 -0.58 7.98
CA LEU A 123 -12.25 0.63 7.97
C LEU A 123 -13.36 0.52 6.92
N THR A 124 -13.07 -0.13 5.79
CA THR A 124 -14.06 -0.38 4.73
C THR A 124 -14.76 -1.75 4.85
N GLY A 125 -14.38 -2.59 5.81
CA GLY A 125 -14.71 -4.02 5.86
C GLY A 125 -15.51 -4.48 7.09
N GLY A 126 -15.82 -3.57 8.02
CA GLY A 126 -16.74 -3.81 9.15
C GLY A 126 -16.08 -4.22 10.46
N THR A 127 -14.92 -4.88 10.44
CA THR A 127 -14.15 -5.19 11.66
C THR A 127 -12.87 -4.38 11.69
N MET A 128 -12.87 -3.32 12.51
CA MET A 128 -11.68 -2.51 12.68
C MET A 128 -10.66 -3.23 13.57
N THR A 129 -9.43 -3.38 13.10
CA THR A 129 -8.32 -3.89 13.90
C THR A 129 -7.29 -2.78 14.10
N ILE A 130 -6.75 -2.68 15.30
CA ILE A 130 -5.79 -1.65 15.65
C ILE A 130 -4.54 -2.33 16.20
N SER A 131 -3.37 -1.85 15.78
CA SER A 131 -2.08 -2.32 16.31
C SER A 131 -1.16 -1.16 16.62
N CYS A 132 -0.34 -1.34 17.66
CA CYS A 132 0.67 -0.37 18.06
C CYS A 132 1.92 -0.52 17.19
N THR A 133 2.69 0.57 17.08
CA THR A 133 3.95 0.55 16.33
C THR A 133 5.14 0.95 17.18
N ALA A 134 6.33 0.89 16.58
CA ALA A 134 7.58 1.33 17.19
C ALA A 134 7.67 2.86 17.36
N CYS A 135 6.65 3.63 17.00
CA CYS A 135 6.68 5.07 17.15
C CYS A 135 6.56 5.46 18.64
N PRO A 136 7.54 6.19 19.20
CA PRO A 136 7.50 6.57 20.62
C PRO A 136 6.40 7.58 20.96
N ASN A 137 5.81 8.24 19.96
CA ASN A 137 4.71 9.20 20.16
C ASN A 137 3.32 8.62 19.79
N ASP A 138 3.26 7.34 19.44
CA ASP A 138 2.01 6.65 19.12
C ASP A 138 1.26 6.20 20.38
N MET A 139 0.02 5.75 20.20
CA MET A 139 -0.76 5.10 21.26
C MET A 139 -0.16 3.75 21.62
N THR A 140 -0.12 3.46 22.92
CA THR A 140 0.27 2.16 23.47
C THR A 140 -0.92 1.20 23.46
N GLU A 141 -0.67 -0.09 23.70
CA GLU A 141 -1.74 -1.09 23.82
C GLU A 141 -2.74 -0.72 24.93
N LYS A 142 -2.23 -0.14 26.03
CA LYS A 142 -3.06 0.37 27.12
C LYS A 142 -3.93 1.54 26.68
N ASP A 143 -3.37 2.49 25.94
CA ASP A 143 -4.13 3.64 25.42
C ASP A 143 -5.28 3.18 24.50
N TRP A 144 -5.03 2.17 23.66
CA TRP A 144 -6.05 1.58 22.79
C TRP A 144 -7.08 0.74 23.54
N ALA A 145 -6.66 -0.04 24.54
CA ALA A 145 -7.57 -0.79 25.40
C ALA A 145 -8.51 0.16 26.16
N GLU A 146 -7.98 1.27 26.67
CA GLU A 146 -8.80 2.31 27.31
C GLU A 146 -9.79 2.91 26.30
N ALA A 147 -9.35 3.31 25.11
CA ALA A 147 -10.22 3.90 24.10
C ALA A 147 -11.34 2.94 23.62
N THR A 148 -11.04 1.66 23.44
CA THR A 148 -12.02 0.65 23.00
C THR A 148 -12.96 0.21 24.12
N SER A 149 -12.54 0.33 25.39
CA SER A 149 -13.40 0.04 26.56
C SER A 149 -14.53 1.04 26.77
N LEU A 150 -14.47 2.21 26.13
CA LEU A 150 -15.47 3.27 26.24
C LEU A 150 -16.80 2.96 25.54
N GLY A 151 -16.91 1.83 24.82
CA GLY A 151 -18.13 1.48 24.10
C GLY A 151 -18.47 2.45 22.97
N LEU A 152 -17.46 3.12 22.39
CA LEU A 152 -17.64 4.03 21.26
C LEU A 152 -18.25 3.28 20.07
N SER A 153 -19.16 3.94 19.37
CA SER A 153 -19.58 3.47 18.05
C SER A 153 -18.38 3.50 17.08
N SER A 154 -18.45 2.71 16.01
CA SER A 154 -17.41 2.71 14.97
C SER A 154 -17.20 4.10 14.37
N GLU A 155 -18.26 4.88 14.20
CA GLU A 155 -18.21 6.22 13.65
C GLU A 155 -17.51 7.21 14.59
N GLU A 156 -17.84 7.20 15.89
CA GLU A 156 -17.17 8.04 16.88
C GLU A 156 -15.69 7.70 17.00
N LEU A 157 -15.35 6.41 16.92
CA LEU A 157 -13.97 5.95 16.95
C LEU A 157 -13.22 6.42 15.71
N ILE A 158 -13.79 6.30 14.51
CA ILE A 158 -13.22 6.84 13.26
C ILE A 158 -12.98 8.35 13.39
N LYS A 159 -13.95 9.13 13.87
CA LYS A 159 -13.81 10.58 14.06
C LYS A 159 -12.68 10.92 15.04
N LYS A 160 -12.56 10.19 16.15
CA LYS A 160 -11.50 10.41 17.13
C LYS A 160 -10.12 10.00 16.62
N VAL A 161 -10.01 8.88 15.89
CA VAL A 161 -8.77 8.45 15.24
C VAL A 161 -8.34 9.45 14.16
N HIS A 162 -9.28 9.93 13.33
CA HIS A 162 -9.01 10.97 12.34
C HIS A 162 -8.57 12.28 12.99
N ARG A 163 -9.23 12.72 14.06
CA ARG A 163 -8.80 13.91 14.83
C ARG A 163 -7.36 13.78 15.33
N ARG A 164 -6.98 12.61 15.86
CA ARG A 164 -5.63 12.37 16.35
C ARG A 164 -4.61 12.34 15.21
N TYR A 165 -4.83 11.51 14.21
CA TYR A 165 -3.79 11.19 13.23
C TYR A 165 -3.86 12.02 11.94
N GLY A 166 -4.96 12.72 11.69
CA GLY A 166 -5.15 13.60 10.53
C GLY A 166 -4.85 12.89 9.21
N GLU A 167 -3.93 13.47 8.44
CA GLU A 167 -3.47 12.94 7.14
C GLU A 167 -2.95 11.49 7.23
N ILE A 168 -2.40 11.07 8.36
CA ILE A 168 -1.89 9.71 8.54
C ILE A 168 -3.05 8.70 8.47
N PHE A 169 -4.18 9.02 9.10
CA PHE A 169 -5.39 8.20 9.01
C PHE A 169 -6.02 8.26 7.62
N GLU A 170 -5.98 9.42 6.96
CA GLU A 170 -6.41 9.54 5.56
C GLU A 170 -5.56 8.63 4.65
N ALA A 171 -4.25 8.51 4.89
CA ALA A 171 -3.39 7.63 4.12
C ALA A 171 -3.70 6.14 4.34
N GLU A 172 -4.08 5.74 5.55
CA GLU A 172 -4.53 4.37 5.85
C GLU A 172 -5.81 4.04 5.06
N VAL A 173 -6.82 4.91 5.12
CA VAL A 173 -8.07 4.77 4.34
C VAL A 173 -7.78 4.73 2.83
N GLU A 174 -6.91 5.62 2.35
CA GLU A 174 -6.52 5.66 0.93
C GLU A 174 -5.84 4.36 0.50
N TYR A 175 -4.95 3.81 1.34
CA TYR A 175 -4.29 2.53 1.08
C TYR A 175 -5.29 1.38 1.00
N GLU A 176 -6.28 1.31 1.89
CA GLU A 176 -7.34 0.29 1.84
C GLU A 176 -8.16 0.39 0.55
N ILE A 177 -8.62 1.61 0.22
CA ILE A 177 -9.39 1.88 -1.00
C ILE A 177 -8.60 1.47 -2.24
N MET A 178 -7.33 1.87 -2.35
CA MET A 178 -6.51 1.53 -3.51
C MET A 178 -6.14 0.06 -3.58
N SER A 179 -5.86 -0.58 -2.45
CA SER A 179 -5.62 -2.03 -2.40
C SER A 179 -6.85 -2.80 -2.87
N LYS A 180 -8.05 -2.39 -2.44
CA LYS A 180 -9.31 -2.98 -2.92
C LYS A 180 -9.53 -2.69 -4.40
N GLN A 181 -9.38 -1.44 -4.83
CA GLN A 181 -9.62 -0.99 -6.20
C GLN A 181 -8.73 -1.73 -7.21
N THR A 182 -7.45 -1.93 -6.87
CA THR A 182 -6.52 -2.67 -7.72
C THR A 182 -6.91 -4.15 -7.86
N ASN A 183 -7.34 -4.80 -6.78
CA ASN A 183 -7.89 -6.16 -6.83
C ASN A 183 -9.18 -6.22 -7.67
N ASP A 184 -10.08 -5.26 -7.51
CA ASP A 184 -11.33 -5.17 -8.27
C ASP A 184 -11.07 -5.01 -9.77
N TRP A 185 -10.04 -4.24 -10.15
CA TRP A 185 -9.61 -4.12 -11.54
C TRP A 185 -9.12 -5.46 -12.11
N ILE A 186 -8.31 -6.22 -11.38
CA ILE A 186 -7.91 -7.57 -11.80
C ILE A 186 -9.11 -8.48 -11.95
N ASN A 187 -10.02 -8.50 -10.97
CA ASN A 187 -11.24 -9.29 -11.02
C ASN A 187 -12.09 -8.94 -12.26
N LEU A 188 -12.24 -7.65 -12.56
CA LEU A 188 -12.95 -7.19 -13.74
C LEU A 188 -12.29 -7.67 -15.05
N LEU A 189 -10.97 -7.61 -15.13
CA LEU A 189 -10.21 -8.12 -16.29
C LEU A 189 -10.41 -9.63 -16.48
N VAL A 190 -10.41 -10.40 -15.38
CA VAL A 190 -10.69 -11.85 -15.39
C VAL A 190 -12.12 -12.13 -15.83
N MET A 191 -13.10 -11.45 -15.23
CA MET A 191 -14.53 -11.61 -15.55
C MET A 191 -14.85 -11.27 -17.00
N LYS A 192 -14.17 -10.27 -17.58
CA LYS A 192 -14.30 -9.90 -19.00
C LYS A 192 -13.51 -10.82 -19.94
N GLY A 193 -12.80 -11.83 -19.41
CA GLY A 193 -11.95 -12.73 -20.20
C GLY A 193 -10.73 -12.06 -20.82
N MET A 194 -10.37 -10.85 -20.37
CA MET A 194 -9.26 -10.07 -20.93
C MET A 194 -7.91 -10.60 -20.49
N ILE A 195 -7.88 -11.29 -19.34
CA ILE A 195 -6.73 -12.06 -18.83
C ILE A 195 -7.22 -13.41 -18.33
N LYS A 196 -6.31 -14.40 -18.34
CA LYS A 196 -6.49 -15.71 -17.72
C LYS A 196 -5.36 -15.93 -16.71
N PRO A 197 -5.56 -15.66 -15.42
CA PRO A 197 -4.50 -15.81 -14.44
C PRO A 197 -4.00 -17.25 -14.34
N ALA A 198 -2.69 -17.41 -14.22
CA ALA A 198 -2.06 -18.69 -13.95
C ALA A 198 -2.34 -19.14 -12.51
N MET A 199 -3.39 -19.94 -12.35
CA MET A 199 -3.77 -20.55 -11.08
C MET A 199 -3.15 -21.94 -10.94
N ASN A 200 -2.79 -22.34 -9.72
CA ASN A 200 -2.27 -23.68 -9.39
C ASN A 200 -0.91 -24.04 -10.03
N TYR A 201 -0.08 -23.04 -10.31
CA TYR A 201 1.31 -23.28 -10.73
C TYR A 201 2.23 -23.41 -9.51
N GLU A 202 3.30 -24.19 -9.65
CA GLU A 202 4.40 -24.16 -8.69
C GLU A 202 5.04 -22.75 -8.71
N PRO A 203 5.19 -22.08 -7.54
CA PRO A 203 5.60 -20.67 -7.48
C PRO A 203 6.93 -20.35 -8.17
N LYS A 204 7.97 -21.20 -8.06
CA LYS A 204 9.28 -20.94 -8.67
C LYS A 204 9.22 -21.05 -10.20
N ALA A 205 8.52 -22.06 -10.71
CA ALA A 205 8.29 -22.23 -12.15
C ALA A 205 7.49 -21.07 -12.73
N LEU A 206 6.46 -20.59 -12.01
CA LEU A 206 5.70 -19.41 -12.45
C LEU A 206 6.55 -18.14 -12.43
N LEU A 207 7.38 -17.95 -11.40
CA LEU A 207 8.31 -16.81 -11.33
C LEU A 207 9.28 -16.81 -12.51
N GLN A 208 9.84 -17.97 -12.88
CA GLN A 208 10.73 -18.09 -14.03
C GLN A 208 10.03 -17.72 -15.34
N LYS A 209 8.79 -18.17 -15.53
CA LYS A 209 7.95 -17.77 -16.67
C LYS A 209 7.63 -16.28 -16.69
N ALA A 210 7.37 -15.71 -15.51
CA ALA A 210 7.05 -14.29 -15.38
C ALA A 210 8.27 -13.39 -15.67
N ALA A 211 9.48 -13.86 -15.34
CA ALA A 211 10.73 -13.15 -15.60
C ALA A 211 11.11 -13.13 -17.09
N SER A 212 10.60 -14.06 -17.90
CA SER A 212 10.89 -14.17 -19.34
C SER A 212 9.76 -13.68 -20.24
N SER A 213 8.66 -13.19 -19.67
CA SER A 213 7.50 -12.68 -20.41
C SER A 213 7.53 -11.15 -20.58
N PRO A 214 6.73 -10.58 -21.49
CA PRO A 214 6.45 -9.15 -21.49
C PRO A 214 5.87 -8.69 -20.15
N ILE A 215 6.41 -7.60 -19.60
CA ILE A 215 6.05 -7.08 -18.28
C ILE A 215 5.31 -5.75 -18.44
N TYR A 216 4.19 -5.61 -17.74
CA TYR A 216 3.39 -4.39 -17.67
C TYR A 216 3.20 -3.98 -16.21
N SER A 217 3.28 -2.67 -15.92
CA SER A 217 2.67 -2.16 -14.69
C SER A 217 1.15 -2.21 -14.79
N LEU A 218 0.46 -2.30 -13.65
CA LEU A 218 -1.00 -2.30 -13.61
C LEU A 218 -1.61 -1.10 -14.34
N SER A 219 -1.13 0.12 -14.05
CA SER A 219 -1.65 1.32 -14.73
C SER A 219 -1.48 1.27 -16.25
N MET A 220 -0.33 0.80 -16.74
CA MET A 220 -0.08 0.64 -18.18
C MET A 220 -1.02 -0.40 -18.80
N PHE A 221 -1.19 -1.54 -18.14
CA PHE A 221 -2.06 -2.60 -18.63
C PHE A 221 -3.51 -2.14 -18.70
N LEU A 222 -4.02 -1.47 -17.65
CA LEU A 222 -5.39 -0.97 -17.60
C LEU A 222 -5.68 0.05 -18.68
N LYS A 223 -4.76 0.99 -18.94
CA LYS A 223 -4.93 1.98 -20.01
C LYS A 223 -4.93 1.34 -21.39
N ALA A 224 -4.13 0.30 -21.60
CA ALA A 224 -4.12 -0.45 -22.85
C ALA A 224 -5.39 -1.29 -23.03
N ALA A 225 -5.89 -1.88 -21.94
CA ALA A 225 -7.10 -2.70 -21.90
C ALA A 225 -8.38 -1.87 -22.08
N PHE A 226 -8.46 -0.69 -21.45
CA PHE A 226 -9.61 0.20 -21.43
C PHE A 226 -9.24 1.56 -22.01
N LYS A 227 -8.95 1.60 -23.32
CA LYS A 227 -8.45 2.81 -24.01
C LYS A 227 -9.39 4.01 -23.84
N ASP A 228 -10.70 3.78 -23.85
CA ASP A 228 -11.74 4.78 -23.64
C ASP A 228 -11.80 5.30 -22.19
N LYS A 229 -11.19 4.57 -21.24
CA LYS A 229 -11.13 4.89 -19.80
C LYS A 229 -9.73 5.31 -19.33
N ALA A 230 -8.78 5.53 -20.23
CA ALA A 230 -7.42 5.89 -19.85
C ALA A 230 -7.37 7.17 -18.98
N LYS A 231 -8.21 8.17 -19.31
CA LYS A 231 -8.33 9.41 -18.51
C LYS A 231 -8.93 9.16 -17.12
N ASP A 232 -9.90 8.27 -17.02
CA ASP A 232 -10.53 7.92 -15.73
C ASP A 232 -9.51 7.21 -14.83
N ILE A 233 -8.68 6.33 -15.38
CA ILE A 233 -7.59 5.66 -14.67
C ILE A 233 -6.55 6.68 -14.19
N ASP A 234 -6.17 7.63 -15.04
CA ASP A 234 -5.27 8.72 -14.66
C ASP A 234 -5.84 9.57 -13.53
N ALA A 235 -7.13 9.92 -13.60
CA ALA A 235 -7.80 10.67 -12.55
C ALA A 235 -7.79 9.92 -11.21
N VAL A 236 -8.04 8.61 -11.20
CA VAL A 236 -7.94 7.79 -9.98
C VAL A 236 -6.52 7.83 -9.41
N ILE A 237 -5.50 7.65 -10.24
CA ILE A 237 -4.09 7.66 -9.80
C ILE A 237 -3.70 9.03 -9.23
N GLU A 238 -4.03 10.11 -9.92
CA GLU A 238 -3.76 11.47 -9.48
C GLU A 238 -4.49 11.82 -8.19
N ASN A 239 -5.74 11.37 -8.06
CA ASN A 239 -6.52 11.59 -6.85
C ASN A 239 -5.93 10.83 -5.66
N SER A 240 -5.40 9.63 -5.90
CA SER A 240 -4.77 8.82 -4.86
C SER A 240 -3.52 9.48 -4.27
N ALA A 241 -2.67 10.08 -5.11
CA ALA A 241 -1.50 10.84 -4.64
C ALA A 241 -1.87 11.97 -3.66
N LYS A 242 -3.10 12.51 -3.78
CA LYS A 242 -3.63 13.61 -2.97
C LYS A 242 -4.52 13.16 -1.80
N LEU A 243 -4.62 11.84 -1.56
CA LEU A 243 -5.54 11.21 -0.59
C LEU A 243 -7.00 11.57 -0.84
N GLY A 244 -7.37 11.82 -2.09
CA GLY A 244 -8.67 12.37 -2.43
C GLY A 244 -9.82 11.38 -2.26
N HIS A 245 -9.56 10.06 -2.37
CA HIS A 245 -10.60 9.06 -2.10
C HIS A 245 -10.88 8.96 -0.61
N ALA A 246 -9.84 8.93 0.22
CA ALA A 246 -9.98 8.95 1.66
C ALA A 246 -10.75 10.18 2.15
N LYS A 247 -10.40 11.38 1.67
CA LYS A 247 -11.11 12.62 2.02
C LYS A 247 -12.57 12.61 1.60
N ALA A 248 -12.87 12.04 0.43
CA ALA A 248 -14.26 11.88 -0.01
C ALA A 248 -15.03 10.92 0.91
N PHE A 249 -14.44 9.77 1.23
CA PHE A 249 -15.02 8.77 2.13
C PHE A 249 -15.31 9.34 3.53
N LEU A 250 -14.33 10.00 4.15
CA LEU A 250 -14.47 10.57 5.49
C LEU A 250 -15.54 11.67 5.54
N ARG A 251 -15.60 12.55 4.52
CA ARG A 251 -16.64 13.58 4.42
C ARG A 251 -18.04 12.98 4.29
N ASP A 252 -18.19 11.83 3.63
CA ASP A 252 -19.49 11.18 3.47
C ASP A 252 -19.91 10.44 4.74
N LEU A 253 -18.95 9.97 5.56
CA LEU A 253 -19.22 9.49 6.92
C LEU A 253 -19.69 10.61 7.86
N GLU A 254 -19.15 11.83 7.73
CA GLU A 254 -19.55 12.97 8.57
C GLU A 254 -20.99 13.47 8.32
N LYS A 255 -21.63 13.06 7.22
CA LYS A 255 -23.00 13.46 6.86
C LYS A 255 -24.07 12.49 7.36
N GLN A 256 -23.68 11.30 7.82
CA GLN A 256 -24.60 10.28 8.35
C GLN A 256 -24.92 10.59 9.81
#